data_AF-A0A094GU75-F1
#
_entry.id   AF-A0A094GU75-F1
#
_cell.length_a   1.000
_cell.length_b   1.000
_cell.length_c   1.000
_cell.angle_alpha   90.00
_cell.angle_beta   90.00
_cell.angle_gamma   90.00
#
_symmetry.space_group_name_H-M   'P 1'
#
loop_
_entity.id
_entity.type
_entity.pdbx_description
1 polymer ?
#
loop_
_entity_poly.entity_id
_entity_poly.type
_entity_poly.pdbx_seq_one_letter_code
_entity_poly.pdbx_strand_id
1 'polypeptide(L)'
;MSLPNDGSLYSVRQLPQLNEAPHEASGQPPQPDVDMVDSSEQPPQPKGGMVNNSARRRPQPAREPADFFMEVDQPSFNLQSPIIISCHCNRVNGTVKALPFRSFGNNGRVEIDINHDYRARKYSGQLAVSYFPSFQPDPYTLSKTVCFRLGDLDRQNAPTLYFCPVCGCHLFREEWGRVDEKLGPTWAVATGVGEKTPASICPFRIARHINVVQTGDGGLSIWMKTRNSGRKIYTDMPRQNETSHPADDYAPWMPTPLPGDILNASCFCGTVKFHVTRPNHESTLPKSQYPDLMIPYYERSDEIPNPHDKKWWIRENRYLAGTCACTSCRRCSGFDIQSWAFIPRANIFMHDSDKHLGLDFSNLPGGMLRSYNSSPGVTREFCPGCGATVFWHNTDRPELIDVSVGLFDAGGARAEDWLDWWKERVSFSEARCGSRGLVWDPVTPLETGLKESIEKVEEGDK
;
A
#
# COMPACT_ATOMS: atom_id res chain seq x y z
N MET A 1 -8.11 43.88 11.13
CA MET A 1 -7.30 44.08 9.91
C MET A 1 -7.20 42.74 9.22
N SER A 2 -8.05 42.56 8.21
CA SER A 2 -8.08 41.42 7.31
C SER A 2 -7.11 41.66 6.17
N LEU A 3 -6.51 40.61 5.61
CA LEU A 3 -5.99 40.43 4.23
C LEU A 3 -5.09 39.14 4.22
N PRO A 4 -4.94 38.41 3.10
CA PRO A 4 -5.98 37.97 2.17
C PRO A 4 -5.86 36.48 1.77
N ASN A 5 -6.94 36.03 1.13
CA ASN A 5 -7.09 34.85 0.28
C ASN A 5 -6.18 34.98 -0.95
N ASP A 6 -5.44 33.94 -1.33
CA ASP A 6 -4.83 33.87 -2.68
C ASP A 6 -5.15 32.52 -3.33
N GLY A 7 -6.04 32.60 -4.30
CA GLY A 7 -6.21 31.60 -5.34
C GLY A 7 -5.65 32.12 -6.66
N SER A 8 -5.25 31.16 -7.50
CA SER A 8 -5.21 31.28 -8.97
C SER A 8 -4.24 32.31 -9.59
N LEU A 9 -3.05 31.84 -9.97
CA LEU A 9 -2.30 32.38 -11.10
C LEU A 9 -1.64 31.23 -11.90
N TYR A 10 -2.37 30.65 -12.85
CA TYR A 10 -1.77 29.95 -13.99
C TYR A 10 -2.17 30.69 -15.26
N SER A 11 -1.21 31.40 -15.85
CA SER A 11 -1.33 32.07 -17.13
C SER A 11 -1.02 31.10 -18.26
N VAL A 12 -1.99 30.96 -19.16
CA VAL A 12 -1.96 30.16 -20.38
C VAL A 12 -1.04 30.82 -21.41
N ARG A 13 -0.06 30.07 -21.92
CA ARG A 13 0.59 30.37 -23.20
C ARG A 13 0.40 29.18 -24.15
N GLN A 14 -0.49 29.37 -25.13
CA GLN A 14 -0.60 28.56 -26.34
C GLN A 14 0.56 28.87 -27.28
N LEU A 15 1.01 27.87 -28.05
CA LEU A 15 1.61 27.95 -29.40
C LEU A 15 2.00 26.50 -29.85
N PRO A 16 2.12 26.18 -31.16
CA PRO A 16 1.02 25.96 -32.09
C PRO A 16 1.01 24.54 -32.71
N GLN A 17 -0.10 24.24 -33.40
CA GLN A 17 -0.36 23.03 -34.20
C GLN A 17 0.67 22.82 -35.31
N LEU A 18 1.05 21.57 -35.54
CA LEU A 18 1.75 21.11 -36.75
C LEU A 18 0.88 20.08 -37.48
N ASN A 19 0.82 20.27 -38.80
CA ASN A 19 -0.12 19.70 -39.76
C ASN A 19 0.09 18.21 -40.07
N GLU A 20 -1.02 17.56 -40.45
CA GLU A 20 -1.14 16.36 -41.31
C GLU A 20 -0.48 16.64 -42.70
N ALA A 21 -0.07 15.72 -43.58
CA ALA A 21 -0.35 14.33 -43.96
C ALA A 21 0.82 13.90 -44.94
N PRO A 22 0.78 12.82 -45.78
CA PRO A 22 -0.22 11.77 -45.95
C PRO A 22 0.33 10.32 -46.09
N HIS A 23 -0.65 9.41 -46.14
CA HIS A 23 -0.63 8.01 -46.54
C HIS A 23 0.20 7.68 -47.79
N GLU A 24 0.93 6.55 -47.72
CA GLU A 24 1.18 5.67 -48.86
C GLU A 24 1.05 4.20 -48.46
N ALA A 25 0.57 3.41 -49.41
CA ALA A 25 0.03 2.08 -49.25
C ALA A 25 0.96 0.99 -49.78
N SER A 26 0.67 -0.24 -49.34
CA SER A 26 0.83 -1.52 -50.05
C SER A 26 2.24 -2.13 -50.21
N GLY A 27 2.33 -3.42 -49.86
CA GLY A 27 3.43 -4.30 -50.27
C GLY A 27 3.70 -5.49 -49.37
N GLN A 28 2.82 -6.50 -49.35
CA GLN A 28 3.18 -7.86 -48.93
C GLN A 28 3.91 -8.60 -50.05
N PRO A 29 4.93 -9.41 -49.72
CA PRO A 29 5.27 -10.60 -50.49
C PRO A 29 5.26 -11.88 -49.61
N PRO A 30 5.29 -13.08 -50.22
CA PRO A 30 4.54 -14.26 -49.76
C PRO A 30 5.33 -15.21 -48.85
N GLN A 31 4.58 -16.01 -48.07
CA GLN A 31 5.06 -17.23 -47.41
C GLN A 31 5.17 -18.38 -48.44
N PRO A 32 6.16 -19.28 -48.30
CA PRO A 32 6.05 -20.62 -48.84
C PRO A 32 5.68 -21.65 -47.75
N ASP A 33 4.72 -22.49 -48.11
CA ASP A 33 4.42 -23.77 -47.47
C ASP A 33 5.64 -24.70 -47.44
N VAL A 34 5.87 -25.40 -46.33
CA VAL A 34 6.54 -26.71 -46.36
C VAL A 34 6.02 -27.62 -45.25
N ASP A 35 5.95 -28.88 -45.64
CA ASP A 35 5.18 -29.97 -45.08
C ASP A 35 5.62 -30.54 -43.72
N MET A 36 4.62 -31.18 -43.12
CA MET A 36 4.64 -32.28 -42.15
C MET A 36 5.83 -33.24 -42.30
N VAL A 37 6.53 -33.50 -41.18
CA VAL A 37 7.22 -34.78 -40.97
C VAL A 37 6.92 -35.28 -39.56
N ASP A 38 6.22 -36.41 -39.56
CA ASP A 38 5.94 -37.33 -38.45
C ASP A 38 7.24 -37.98 -37.96
N SER A 39 7.45 -38.02 -36.65
CA SER A 39 8.42 -38.90 -36.00
C SER A 39 8.00 -39.13 -34.55
N SER A 40 7.26 -40.22 -34.39
CA SER A 40 6.90 -40.89 -33.16
C SER A 40 8.11 -41.33 -32.33
N GLU A 41 8.19 -40.92 -31.07
CA GLU A 41 8.85 -41.69 -30.01
C GLU A 41 8.27 -41.28 -28.63
N GLN A 42 7.43 -42.14 -28.05
CA GLN A 42 6.87 -42.00 -26.70
C GLN A 42 7.70 -42.81 -25.68
N PRO A 43 8.16 -42.21 -24.56
CA PRO A 43 8.58 -42.94 -23.37
C PRO A 43 7.39 -43.18 -22.41
N PRO A 44 7.50 -44.15 -21.48
CA PRO A 44 6.35 -44.78 -20.84
C PRO A 44 5.68 -43.92 -19.76
N GLN A 45 4.35 -44.02 -19.66
CA GLN A 45 3.53 -43.39 -18.63
C GLN A 45 3.77 -44.00 -17.23
N PRO A 46 3.92 -43.18 -16.17
CA PRO A 46 3.61 -43.56 -14.81
C PRO A 46 2.14 -43.24 -14.46
N LYS A 47 1.58 -44.16 -13.67
CA LYS A 47 0.17 -44.27 -13.26
C LYS A 47 -0.37 -43.01 -12.58
N GLY A 48 -1.63 -42.71 -12.89
CA GLY A 48 -2.36 -41.53 -12.45
C GLY A 48 -2.42 -41.33 -10.94
N GLY A 49 -2.11 -40.10 -10.53
CA GLY A 49 -2.73 -39.44 -9.40
C GLY A 49 -3.62 -38.32 -9.95
N MET A 50 -4.89 -38.28 -9.54
CA MET A 50 -5.77 -37.14 -9.79
C MET A 50 -5.14 -35.89 -9.15
N VAL A 51 -4.42 -35.10 -9.95
CA VAL A 51 -4.12 -33.72 -9.59
C VAL A 51 -5.43 -32.97 -9.71
N ASN A 52 -6.00 -32.61 -8.57
CA ASN A 52 -7.18 -31.78 -8.48
C ASN A 52 -6.79 -30.38 -8.98
N ASN A 53 -6.83 -30.18 -10.31
CA ASN A 53 -6.71 -28.88 -10.95
C ASN A 53 -7.98 -28.08 -10.67
N SER A 54 -8.14 -27.62 -9.43
CA SER A 54 -8.94 -26.42 -9.19
C SER A 54 -8.18 -25.27 -9.81
N ALA A 55 -8.45 -25.01 -11.09
CA ALA A 55 -8.08 -23.76 -11.73
C ALA A 55 -8.52 -22.64 -10.78
N ARG A 56 -7.56 -21.99 -10.11
CA ARG A 56 -7.85 -20.85 -9.22
C ARG A 56 -8.65 -19.87 -10.05
N ARG A 57 -9.96 -19.77 -9.78
CA ARG A 57 -10.85 -18.86 -10.48
C ARG A 57 -10.18 -17.49 -10.47
N ARG A 58 -10.11 -16.83 -11.63
CA ARG A 58 -9.66 -15.43 -11.70
C ARG A 58 -10.36 -14.66 -10.57
N PRO A 59 -9.62 -14.06 -9.64
CA PRO A 59 -10.22 -13.34 -8.52
C PRO A 59 -11.17 -12.29 -9.08
N GLN A 60 -12.37 -12.23 -8.50
CA GLN A 60 -13.43 -11.41 -9.07
C GLN A 60 -13.07 -9.93 -8.98
N PRO A 61 -13.43 -9.13 -10.01
CA PRO A 61 -13.23 -7.69 -9.95
C PRO A 61 -13.93 -7.12 -8.71
N ALA A 62 -13.41 -6.01 -8.19
CA ALA A 62 -14.06 -5.27 -7.12
C ALA A 62 -15.53 -5.03 -7.46
N ARG A 63 -16.39 -5.20 -6.45
CA ARG A 63 -17.84 -5.19 -6.65
C ARG A 63 -18.44 -3.94 -6.05
N GLU A 64 -19.62 -3.59 -6.51
CA GLU A 64 -20.45 -2.63 -5.77
C GLU A 64 -20.81 -3.23 -4.41
N PRO A 65 -20.87 -2.42 -3.34
CA PRO A 65 -21.39 -2.84 -2.06
C PRO A 65 -22.81 -3.41 -2.21
N ALA A 66 -22.93 -4.71 -1.98
CA ALA A 66 -24.19 -5.44 -1.90
C ALA A 66 -24.25 -6.15 -0.55
N ASP A 67 -25.45 -6.55 -0.11
CA ASP A 67 -25.67 -7.29 1.14
C ASP A 67 -25.37 -6.48 2.41
N PHE A 68 -26.15 -5.44 2.66
CA PHE A 68 -26.06 -4.68 3.90
C PHE A 68 -26.67 -5.47 5.07
N PHE A 69 -25.81 -6.02 5.92
CA PHE A 69 -26.21 -6.58 7.21
C PHE A 69 -26.38 -5.46 8.24
N MET A 70 -27.40 -5.57 9.07
CA MET A 70 -27.57 -4.66 10.20
C MET A 70 -26.38 -4.79 11.16
N GLU A 71 -25.78 -3.65 11.50
CA GLU A 71 -24.73 -3.58 12.52
C GLU A 71 -25.23 -4.08 13.88
N VAL A 72 -24.33 -4.70 14.66
CA VAL A 72 -24.65 -5.12 16.03
C VAL A 72 -24.90 -3.89 16.91
N ASP A 73 -26.04 -3.86 17.58
CA ASP A 73 -26.36 -2.85 18.59
C ASP A 73 -25.27 -2.81 19.67
N GLN A 74 -24.74 -1.61 19.92
CA GLN A 74 -23.70 -1.41 20.92
C GLN A 74 -23.73 0.04 21.44
N PRO A 75 -23.27 0.28 22.68
CA PRO A 75 -23.23 1.63 23.23
C PRO A 75 -22.36 2.57 22.38
N SER A 76 -22.82 3.82 22.23
CA SER A 76 -22.19 4.84 21.39
C SER A 76 -21.67 6.02 22.22
N PHE A 77 -20.44 6.42 21.93
CA PHE A 77 -19.83 7.63 22.47
C PHE A 77 -19.91 8.74 21.43
N ASN A 78 -20.75 9.75 21.67
CA ASN A 78 -20.86 10.90 20.78
C ASN A 78 -19.62 11.78 20.87
N LEU A 79 -19.02 12.06 19.72
CA LEU A 79 -17.86 12.93 19.64
C LEU A 79 -18.31 14.39 19.75
N GLN A 80 -17.58 15.19 20.55
CA GLN A 80 -17.83 16.63 20.65
C GLN A 80 -17.61 17.35 19.31
N SER A 81 -16.72 16.80 18.48
CA SER A 81 -16.48 17.26 17.11
C SER A 81 -16.33 16.05 16.20
N PRO A 82 -16.94 16.06 15.01
CA PRO A 82 -16.87 14.92 14.11
C PRO A 82 -15.45 14.71 13.57
N ILE A 83 -15.08 13.46 13.34
CA ILE A 83 -13.91 13.09 12.55
C ILE A 83 -14.32 13.19 11.08
N ILE A 84 -13.59 13.98 10.31
CA ILE A 84 -13.80 14.08 8.87
C ILE A 84 -13.03 12.92 8.22
N ILE A 85 -13.67 12.19 7.32
CA ILE A 85 -13.03 11.14 6.56
C ILE A 85 -13.05 11.51 5.08
N SER A 86 -11.92 11.36 4.39
CA SER A 86 -11.87 11.63 2.95
C SER A 86 -10.71 10.91 2.24
N CYS A 87 -11.02 10.30 1.08
CA CYS A 87 -10.00 9.83 0.16
C CYS A 87 -9.38 11.01 -0.63
N HIS A 88 -8.27 10.77 -1.33
CA HIS A 88 -7.52 11.82 -2.03
C HIS A 88 -8.35 12.58 -3.07
N CYS A 89 -9.10 11.85 -3.91
CA CYS A 89 -9.92 12.45 -4.95
C CYS A 89 -11.23 13.08 -4.43
N ASN A 90 -11.47 13.06 -3.11
CA ASN A 90 -12.70 13.50 -2.44
C ASN A 90 -14.00 12.82 -2.91
N ARG A 91 -13.96 11.81 -3.79
CA ARG A 91 -15.15 11.05 -4.19
C ARG A 91 -15.84 10.45 -2.96
N VAL A 92 -15.09 9.77 -2.11
CA VAL A 92 -15.58 9.22 -0.85
C VAL A 92 -15.16 10.16 0.26
N ASN A 93 -16.14 10.82 0.86
CA ASN A 93 -15.98 11.71 1.99
C ASN A 93 -17.19 11.58 2.91
N GLY A 94 -17.00 11.86 4.20
CA GLY A 94 -18.05 11.73 5.20
C GLY A 94 -17.59 12.20 6.58
N THR A 95 -18.43 11.96 7.59
CA THR A 95 -18.14 12.34 8.97
C THR A 95 -18.48 11.21 9.93
N VAL A 96 -17.59 10.92 10.87
CA VAL A 96 -17.86 10.04 12.01
C VAL A 96 -18.24 10.93 13.20
N LYS A 97 -19.48 10.81 13.67
CA LYS A 97 -20.04 11.62 14.77
C LYS A 97 -20.04 10.90 16.12
N ALA A 98 -19.93 9.59 16.10
CA ALA A 98 -19.88 8.75 17.29
C ALA A 98 -18.93 7.58 17.06
N LEU A 99 -18.33 7.07 18.14
CA LEU A 99 -17.54 5.85 18.13
C LEU A 99 -18.22 4.81 19.00
N PRO A 100 -18.14 3.51 18.66
CA PRO A 100 -18.62 2.48 19.55
C PRO A 100 -17.77 2.41 20.82
N PHE A 101 -18.36 2.03 21.96
CA PHE A 101 -17.62 1.95 23.23
C PHE A 101 -16.43 1.00 23.20
N ARG A 102 -16.49 -0.06 22.38
CA ARG A 102 -15.37 -0.99 22.14
C ARG A 102 -14.13 -0.31 21.54
N SER A 103 -14.26 0.89 20.97
CA SER A 103 -13.11 1.66 20.51
C SER A 103 -12.19 2.08 21.65
N PHE A 104 -12.69 2.14 22.89
CA PHE A 104 -11.98 2.68 24.03
C PHE A 104 -11.34 1.60 24.89
N GLY A 105 -10.05 1.75 25.16
CA GLY A 105 -9.37 0.94 26.19
C GLY A 105 -9.71 1.42 27.61
N ASN A 106 -9.23 0.68 28.61
CA ASN A 106 -9.48 0.95 30.04
C ASN A 106 -9.06 2.36 30.52
N ASN A 107 -8.26 3.08 29.73
CA ASN A 107 -7.81 4.44 30.02
C ASN A 107 -8.63 5.52 29.32
N GLY A 108 -9.77 5.17 28.71
CA GLY A 108 -10.65 6.09 28.00
C GLY A 108 -10.06 6.64 26.69
N ARG A 109 -9.02 6.00 26.14
CA ARG A 109 -8.43 6.38 24.85
C ARG A 109 -8.82 5.38 23.77
N VAL A 110 -8.92 5.87 22.53
CA VAL A 110 -9.10 4.98 21.38
C VAL A 110 -7.81 4.24 21.10
N GLU A 111 -7.89 2.92 21.11
CA GLU A 111 -6.75 2.02 20.94
C GLU A 111 -6.71 1.48 19.51
N ILE A 112 -5.61 1.76 18.80
CA ILE A 112 -5.39 1.28 17.43
C ILE A 112 -4.28 0.24 17.45
N ASP A 113 -4.59 -0.94 16.93
CA ASP A 113 -3.60 -1.96 16.61
C ASP A 113 -2.99 -1.69 15.23
N ILE A 114 -1.67 -1.79 15.14
CA ILE A 114 -0.94 -1.75 13.86
C ILE A 114 -0.77 -3.20 13.40
N ASN A 115 -1.47 -3.56 12.34
CA ASN A 115 -1.51 -4.92 11.82
C ASN A 115 -0.48 -5.13 10.71
N HIS A 116 0.41 -6.11 10.91
CA HIS A 116 1.48 -6.48 9.97
C HIS A 116 1.22 -7.78 9.21
N ASP A 117 -0.01 -8.32 9.29
CA ASP A 117 -0.31 -9.61 8.67
C ASP A 117 -0.01 -9.63 7.16
N TYR A 118 0.29 -10.81 6.65
CA TYR A 118 0.67 -11.00 5.26
C TYR A 118 -0.43 -10.53 4.29
N ARG A 119 -1.70 -10.83 4.58
CA ARG A 119 -2.84 -10.50 3.69
C ARG A 119 -3.03 -8.99 3.59
N ALA A 120 -2.90 -8.30 4.72
CA ALA A 120 -2.96 -6.85 4.87
C ALA A 120 -1.91 -6.15 4.05
N ARG A 121 -0.68 -6.65 4.09
CA ARG A 121 0.38 -6.14 3.22
C ARG A 121 0.00 -6.26 1.75
N LYS A 122 -0.49 -7.44 1.36
CA LYS A 122 -0.80 -7.76 -0.04
C LYS A 122 -2.05 -7.08 -0.58
N TYR A 123 -3.10 -6.87 0.22
CA TYR A 123 -4.31 -6.21 -0.27
C TYR A 123 -4.16 -4.68 -0.33
N SER A 124 -3.25 -4.10 0.45
CA SER A 124 -3.09 -2.64 0.58
C SER A 124 -1.83 -2.09 -0.10
N GLY A 125 -0.82 -2.93 -0.31
CA GLY A 125 0.52 -2.49 -0.71
C GLY A 125 1.36 -1.87 0.43
N GLN A 126 0.83 -1.79 1.66
CA GLN A 126 1.54 -1.25 2.81
C GLN A 126 2.37 -2.32 3.53
N LEU A 127 3.33 -1.91 4.37
CA LEU A 127 3.97 -2.86 5.31
C LEU A 127 3.12 -3.14 6.55
N ALA A 128 2.25 -2.21 6.92
CA ALA A 128 1.28 -2.39 7.97
C ALA A 128 0.03 -1.55 7.70
N VAL A 129 -1.11 -2.02 8.18
CA VAL A 129 -2.39 -1.32 8.09
C VAL A 129 -2.90 -0.99 9.49
N SER A 130 -3.73 0.04 9.60
CA SER A 130 -4.34 0.44 10.85
C SER A 130 -5.74 0.96 10.62
N TYR A 131 -6.64 0.57 11.53
CA TYR A 131 -8.05 0.94 11.51
C TYR A 131 -8.49 1.30 12.92
N PHE A 132 -9.39 2.27 13.05
CA PHE A 132 -10.08 2.53 14.30
C PHE A 132 -11.54 2.06 14.21
N PRO A 133 -12.10 1.45 15.28
CA PRO A 133 -13.48 0.99 15.22
C PRO A 133 -14.46 2.15 15.09
N SER A 134 -15.48 1.95 14.26
CA SER A 134 -16.50 2.93 13.90
C SER A 134 -17.85 2.22 13.81
N PHE A 135 -18.92 2.99 13.72
CA PHE A 135 -20.20 2.51 13.21
C PHE A 135 -20.18 2.36 11.68
N GLN A 136 -21.16 1.65 11.16
CA GLN A 136 -21.44 1.52 9.74
C GLN A 136 -21.53 2.91 9.09
N PRO A 137 -20.76 3.17 8.01
CA PRO A 137 -20.90 4.42 7.27
C PRO A 137 -22.28 4.51 6.62
N ASP A 138 -22.78 5.73 6.44
CA ASP A 138 -24.10 5.91 5.84
C ASP A 138 -24.17 5.27 4.43
N PRO A 139 -25.33 4.75 4.00
CA PRO A 139 -25.46 4.04 2.73
C PRO A 139 -25.00 4.86 1.52
N TYR A 140 -25.18 6.19 1.56
CA TYR A 140 -24.75 7.07 0.48
C TYR A 140 -23.21 7.14 0.40
N THR A 141 -22.51 7.27 1.53
CA THR A 141 -21.04 7.19 1.58
C THR A 141 -20.54 5.82 1.10
N LEU A 142 -21.15 4.72 1.54
CA LEU A 142 -20.78 3.37 1.09
C LEU A 142 -20.98 3.19 -0.41
N SER A 143 -22.08 3.69 -0.98
CA SER A 143 -22.38 3.58 -2.43
C SER A 143 -21.32 4.20 -3.35
N LYS A 144 -20.45 5.07 -2.82
CA LYS A 144 -19.35 5.70 -3.58
C LYS A 144 -18.08 4.84 -3.63
N THR A 145 -18.05 3.74 -2.88
CA THR A 145 -16.94 2.78 -2.79
C THR A 145 -17.15 1.58 -3.71
N VAL A 146 -16.11 0.77 -3.85
CA VAL A 146 -16.18 -0.64 -4.27
C VAL A 146 -15.63 -1.51 -3.15
N CYS A 147 -15.99 -2.78 -3.12
CA CYS A 147 -15.55 -3.71 -2.07
C CYS A 147 -14.84 -4.95 -2.60
N PHE A 148 -13.95 -5.46 -1.75
CA PHE A 148 -13.20 -6.70 -1.94
C PHE A 148 -13.30 -7.56 -0.67
N ARG A 149 -13.79 -8.79 -0.82
CA ARG A 149 -13.94 -9.76 0.27
C ARG A 149 -12.69 -10.63 0.35
N LEU A 150 -12.10 -10.73 1.55
CA LEU A 150 -10.84 -11.45 1.73
C LEU A 150 -10.98 -12.97 1.62
N GLY A 151 -12.17 -13.53 1.90
CA GLY A 151 -12.45 -14.96 1.79
C GLY A 151 -13.31 -15.32 0.57
N ASP A 152 -13.46 -16.61 0.31
CA ASP A 152 -14.35 -17.13 -0.71
C ASP A 152 -15.79 -16.65 -0.48
N LEU A 153 -16.57 -16.54 -1.57
CA LEU A 153 -17.98 -16.08 -1.51
C LEU A 153 -18.83 -16.91 -0.55
N ASP A 154 -18.48 -18.17 -0.34
CA ASP A 154 -19.21 -19.10 0.53
C ASP A 154 -18.95 -18.84 2.03
N ARG A 155 -17.89 -18.09 2.36
CA ARG A 155 -17.61 -17.65 3.74
C ARG A 155 -18.35 -16.35 4.02
N GLN A 156 -19.61 -16.47 4.46
CA GLN A 156 -20.49 -15.34 4.78
C GLN A 156 -19.86 -14.30 5.73
N ASN A 157 -18.93 -14.74 6.59
CA ASN A 157 -18.33 -13.90 7.64
C ASN A 157 -16.91 -13.39 7.31
N ALA A 158 -16.45 -13.53 6.07
CA ALA A 158 -15.11 -13.08 5.69
C ALA A 158 -15.01 -11.54 5.73
N PRO A 159 -13.87 -10.97 6.15
CA PRO A 159 -13.70 -9.52 6.15
C PRO A 159 -13.91 -8.91 4.77
N THR A 160 -14.61 -7.78 4.73
CA THR A 160 -14.86 -7.01 3.50
C THR A 160 -14.17 -5.65 3.61
N LEU A 161 -13.39 -5.31 2.60
CA LEU A 161 -12.62 -4.07 2.50
C LEU A 161 -13.28 -3.15 1.49
N TYR A 162 -13.51 -1.90 1.86
CA TYR A 162 -14.13 -0.89 1.02
C TYR A 162 -13.11 0.17 0.63
N PHE A 163 -12.97 0.43 -0.67
CA PHE A 163 -11.99 1.36 -1.21
C PHE A 163 -12.57 2.24 -2.31
N CYS A 164 -11.90 3.36 -2.57
CA CYS A 164 -12.31 4.31 -3.59
C CYS A 164 -11.98 3.76 -5.00
N PRO A 165 -12.95 3.63 -5.91
CA PRO A 165 -12.69 3.15 -7.26
C PRO A 165 -11.87 4.13 -8.12
N VAL A 166 -11.71 5.38 -7.69
CA VAL A 166 -10.97 6.40 -8.46
C VAL A 166 -9.50 6.46 -8.06
N CYS A 167 -9.21 6.51 -6.76
CA CYS A 167 -7.84 6.72 -6.27
C CYS A 167 -7.26 5.53 -5.48
N GLY A 168 -7.96 4.39 -5.40
CA GLY A 168 -7.49 3.17 -4.72
C GLY A 168 -7.58 3.19 -3.19
N CYS A 169 -7.79 4.36 -2.58
CA CYS A 169 -7.79 4.55 -1.13
C CYS A 169 -8.72 3.60 -0.39
N HIS A 170 -8.18 2.79 0.53
CA HIS A 170 -8.96 2.06 1.50
C HIS A 170 -9.62 3.03 2.49
N LEU A 171 -10.90 2.82 2.79
CA LEU A 171 -11.65 3.68 3.71
C LEU A 171 -12.25 2.89 4.87
N PHE A 172 -12.90 1.77 4.58
CA PHE A 172 -13.64 1.02 5.59
C PHE A 172 -13.30 -0.46 5.55
N ARG A 173 -13.49 -1.08 6.71
CA ARG A 173 -13.42 -2.53 6.88
C ARG A 173 -14.63 -2.99 7.66
N GLU A 174 -15.28 -4.01 7.15
CA GLU A 174 -16.34 -4.75 7.82
C GLU A 174 -15.80 -6.13 8.21
N GLU A 175 -15.95 -6.48 9.48
CA GLU A 175 -15.53 -7.76 10.04
C GLU A 175 -16.62 -8.31 10.94
N TRP A 176 -16.85 -9.61 10.88
CA TRP A 176 -17.78 -10.29 11.77
C TRP A 176 -17.13 -10.54 13.12
N GLY A 177 -17.76 -10.06 14.19
CA GLY A 177 -17.26 -10.16 15.55
C GLY A 177 -18.39 -10.33 16.55
N ARG A 178 -18.04 -10.77 17.76
CA ARG A 178 -18.98 -10.79 18.89
C ARG A 178 -18.93 -9.45 19.63
N VAL A 179 -20.07 -8.79 19.75
CA VAL A 179 -20.27 -7.60 20.59
C VAL A 179 -21.41 -7.91 21.54
N ASP A 180 -21.18 -7.81 22.85
CA ASP A 180 -22.13 -8.21 23.90
C ASP A 180 -22.75 -9.59 23.62
N GLU A 181 -21.89 -10.58 23.37
CA GLU A 181 -22.20 -11.98 23.05
C GLU A 181 -22.91 -12.23 21.71
N LYS A 182 -23.39 -11.18 21.03
CA LYS A 182 -24.04 -11.27 19.71
C LYS A 182 -23.02 -11.23 18.58
N LEU A 183 -23.10 -12.21 17.68
CA LEU A 183 -22.30 -12.25 16.46
C LEU A 183 -22.96 -11.36 15.39
N GLY A 184 -22.20 -10.46 14.79
CA GLY A 184 -22.65 -9.70 13.62
C GLY A 184 -21.53 -8.83 13.03
N PRO A 185 -21.85 -8.05 11.98
CA PRO A 185 -20.88 -7.21 11.31
C PRO A 185 -20.48 -6.05 12.22
N THR A 186 -19.22 -5.70 12.14
CA THR A 186 -18.64 -4.60 12.89
C THR A 186 -17.72 -3.79 11.99
N TRP A 187 -17.71 -2.48 12.18
CA TRP A 187 -17.07 -1.57 11.23
C TRP A 187 -15.82 -0.91 11.80
N ALA A 188 -14.89 -0.58 10.90
CA ALA A 188 -13.71 0.19 11.21
C ALA A 188 -13.33 1.10 10.04
N VAL A 189 -12.67 2.21 10.35
CA VAL A 189 -12.21 3.21 9.37
C VAL A 189 -10.70 3.16 9.29
N ALA A 190 -10.16 3.19 8.07
CA ALA A 190 -8.73 3.25 7.84
C ALA A 190 -8.17 4.58 8.38
N THR A 191 -7.11 4.52 9.18
CA THR A 191 -6.65 5.70 9.95
C THR A 191 -6.13 6.83 9.07
N GLY A 192 -5.59 6.51 7.88
CA GLY A 192 -5.00 7.48 6.96
C GLY A 192 -6.01 8.43 6.32
N VAL A 193 -7.31 8.09 6.30
CA VAL A 193 -8.37 8.98 5.80
C VAL A 193 -8.96 9.92 6.85
N GLY A 194 -8.63 9.70 8.13
CA GLY A 194 -9.16 10.48 9.25
C GLY A 194 -8.48 11.84 9.42
N GLU A 195 -9.29 12.88 9.58
CA GLU A 195 -8.92 14.25 9.94
C GLU A 195 -9.76 14.73 11.14
N LYS A 196 -9.22 15.65 11.92
CA LYS A 196 -9.73 16.13 13.21
C LYS A 196 -9.99 17.65 13.16
N THR A 197 -11.06 18.08 13.82
CA THR A 197 -11.24 19.48 14.27
C THR A 197 -11.06 19.59 15.80
N PRO A 198 -10.62 20.76 16.34
CA PRO A 198 -10.03 20.83 17.67
C PRO A 198 -11.05 21.17 18.77
N ALA A 199 -11.33 20.22 19.66
CA ALA A 199 -11.41 20.42 21.12
C ALA A 199 -11.57 19.07 21.83
N SER A 200 -10.77 18.84 22.86
CA SER A 200 -11.01 17.93 24.00
C SER A 200 -11.63 16.54 23.74
N ILE A 201 -10.78 15.49 23.71
CA ILE A 201 -11.09 14.03 23.72
C ILE A 201 -11.46 13.48 22.32
N CYS A 202 -10.75 12.54 21.68
CA CYS A 202 -9.99 11.38 22.17
C CYS A 202 -8.55 11.34 21.61
N PRO A 203 -7.50 11.14 22.43
CA PRO A 203 -6.14 10.94 21.94
C PRO A 203 -6.00 9.47 21.52
N PHE A 204 -6.35 9.19 20.27
CA PHE A 204 -6.03 7.92 19.62
C PHE A 204 -4.58 7.56 19.87
N ARG A 205 -4.31 6.30 20.21
CA ARG A 205 -2.96 5.82 20.49
C ARG A 205 -2.71 4.48 19.85
N ILE A 206 -1.44 4.22 19.53
CA ILE A 206 -0.99 2.88 19.21
C ILE A 206 -1.12 2.01 20.47
N ALA A 207 -1.91 0.95 20.38
CA ALA A 207 -2.08 -0.02 21.45
C ALA A 207 -0.94 -1.03 21.45
N ARG A 208 -0.78 -1.74 20.32
CA ARG A 208 0.25 -2.75 20.07
C ARG A 208 0.46 -2.95 18.57
N HIS A 209 1.51 -3.69 18.23
CA HIS A 209 1.67 -4.30 16.91
C HIS A 209 1.12 -5.73 16.96
N ILE A 210 0.33 -6.10 15.96
CA ILE A 210 -0.26 -7.43 15.82
C ILE A 210 0.20 -8.13 14.54
N ASN A 211 0.17 -9.45 14.55
CA ASN A 211 0.62 -10.37 13.51
C ASN A 211 2.09 -10.17 13.11
N VAL A 212 2.93 -9.72 14.05
CA VAL A 212 4.34 -9.42 13.77
C VAL A 212 5.11 -10.66 13.35
N VAL A 213 4.79 -11.83 13.90
CA VAL A 213 5.42 -13.11 13.54
C VAL A 213 5.34 -13.39 12.03
N GLN A 214 4.25 -13.01 11.36
CA GLN A 214 4.06 -13.26 9.93
C GLN A 214 4.99 -12.45 9.03
N THR A 215 5.65 -11.43 9.57
CA THR A 215 6.58 -10.59 8.80
C THR A 215 7.93 -11.27 8.56
N GLY A 216 8.28 -12.30 9.35
CA GLY A 216 9.59 -12.95 9.31
C GLY A 216 10.75 -12.12 9.87
N ASP A 217 10.65 -10.79 9.80
CA ASP A 217 11.73 -9.85 10.13
C ASP A 217 11.32 -8.79 11.17
N GLY A 218 10.06 -8.78 11.61
CA GLY A 218 9.46 -7.81 12.53
C GLY A 218 8.70 -6.66 11.85
N GLY A 219 8.68 -6.57 10.51
CA GLY A 219 7.96 -5.54 9.76
C GLY A 219 8.35 -4.12 10.17
N LEU A 220 7.39 -3.19 10.21
CA LEU A 220 7.64 -1.82 10.71
C LEU A 220 7.79 -1.77 12.23
N SER A 221 7.40 -2.81 12.98
CA SER A 221 7.40 -2.76 14.45
C SER A 221 8.80 -2.59 15.04
N ILE A 222 9.84 -3.01 14.31
CA ILE A 222 11.23 -2.85 14.74
C ILE A 222 11.65 -1.38 14.87
N TRP A 223 10.98 -0.48 14.14
CA TRP A 223 11.21 0.96 14.15
C TRP A 223 10.11 1.74 14.87
N MET A 224 9.14 1.06 15.50
CA MET A 224 8.02 1.68 16.19
C MET A 224 7.86 1.13 17.61
N LYS A 225 8.98 1.04 18.34
CA LYS A 225 9.05 0.34 19.64
C LYS A 225 8.46 1.13 20.80
N THR A 226 8.39 2.45 20.69
CA THR A 226 8.01 3.35 21.78
C THR A 226 6.99 4.36 21.29
N ARG A 227 6.03 4.70 22.16
CA ARG A 227 5.11 5.82 21.95
C ARG A 227 5.85 7.13 22.16
N ASN A 228 5.26 8.23 21.72
CA ASN A 228 5.75 9.60 22.00
C ASN A 228 5.92 9.88 23.50
N SER A 229 5.21 9.14 24.37
CA SER A 229 5.36 9.22 25.82
C SER A 229 6.55 8.42 26.39
N GLY A 230 7.42 7.86 25.55
CA GLY A 230 8.50 6.94 25.95
C GLY A 230 8.04 5.53 26.37
N ARG A 231 6.73 5.25 26.41
CA ARG A 231 6.21 3.94 26.82
C ARG A 231 6.35 2.93 25.68
N LYS A 232 6.82 1.72 26.01
CA LYS A 232 6.94 0.62 25.05
C LYS A 232 5.59 0.30 24.38
N ILE A 233 5.64 0.03 23.08
CA ILE A 233 4.56 -0.57 22.30
C ILE A 233 4.84 -2.07 22.27
N TYR A 234 3.87 -2.86 22.72
CA TYR A 234 4.03 -4.31 22.76
C TYR A 234 3.76 -4.91 21.37
N THR A 235 4.41 -6.03 21.09
CA THR A 235 4.11 -6.91 19.96
C THR A 235 3.31 -8.09 20.49
N ASP A 236 2.41 -8.64 19.70
CA ASP A 236 1.68 -9.88 20.00
C ASP A 236 2.52 -11.16 19.87
N MET A 237 3.85 -11.05 19.74
CA MET A 237 4.78 -12.17 19.90
C MET A 237 4.36 -12.97 21.14
N PRO A 238 4.07 -14.27 21.01
CA PRO A 238 3.76 -15.09 22.17
C PRO A 238 4.89 -14.90 23.18
N ARG A 239 4.55 -14.58 24.44
CA ARG A 239 5.45 -14.93 25.54
C ARG A 239 5.75 -16.42 25.34
N GLN A 240 7.03 -16.82 25.45
CA GLN A 240 7.51 -18.18 25.16
C GLN A 240 6.73 -19.35 25.84
N ASN A 241 5.69 -19.08 26.64
CA ASN A 241 4.90 -20.04 27.40
C ASN A 241 3.37 -20.00 27.17
N GLU A 242 2.82 -19.29 26.17
CA GLU A 242 1.38 -19.37 25.89
C GLU A 242 1.08 -19.88 24.48
N THR A 243 0.76 -21.17 24.39
CA THR A 243 0.16 -21.82 23.21
C THR A 243 -1.25 -21.28 22.99
N SER A 244 -1.35 -20.13 22.32
CA SER A 244 -2.61 -19.71 21.70
C SER A 244 -2.70 -20.39 20.33
N HIS A 245 -3.74 -21.18 20.14
CA HIS A 245 -4.02 -21.82 18.85
C HIS A 245 -4.30 -20.74 17.81
N PRO A 246 -3.57 -20.70 16.68
CA PRO A 246 -3.86 -19.77 15.61
C PRO A 246 -5.20 -20.12 14.94
N ALA A 247 -5.92 -19.11 14.44
CA ALA A 247 -7.18 -19.29 13.71
C ALA A 247 -6.98 -20.20 12.48
N ASP A 248 -7.99 -21.01 12.12
CA ASP A 248 -7.95 -22.13 11.14
C ASP A 248 -7.43 -21.83 9.71
N ASP A 249 -7.09 -20.58 9.38
CA ASP A 249 -6.54 -20.14 8.08
C ASP A 249 -5.05 -19.75 8.16
N TYR A 250 -4.37 -20.05 9.27
CA TYR A 250 -2.97 -19.71 9.55
C TYR A 250 -2.01 -20.64 8.80
N ALA A 251 -1.96 -20.51 7.49
CA ALA A 251 -0.75 -20.88 6.76
C ALA A 251 0.21 -19.69 6.87
N PRO A 252 1.29 -19.75 7.67
CA PRO A 252 2.40 -18.84 7.47
C PRO A 252 2.93 -19.14 6.08
N TRP A 253 2.47 -18.37 5.08
CA TRP A 253 3.07 -18.43 3.76
C TRP A 253 4.42 -17.74 3.90
N MET A 254 5.41 -18.53 4.30
CA MET A 254 6.81 -18.18 4.18
C MET A 254 7.12 -18.32 2.70
N PRO A 255 7.28 -17.21 1.94
CA PRO A 255 7.85 -17.33 0.61
C PRO A 255 9.21 -18.01 0.78
N THR A 256 9.39 -19.17 0.15
CA THR A 256 10.71 -19.77 0.02
C THR A 256 11.57 -18.74 -0.70
N PRO A 257 12.65 -18.22 -0.10
CA PRO A 257 13.59 -17.37 -0.81
C PRO A 257 14.10 -18.20 -1.98
N LEU A 258 13.68 -17.87 -3.20
CA LEU A 258 14.27 -18.48 -4.38
C LEU A 258 15.65 -17.81 -4.53
N PRO A 259 16.74 -18.59 -4.51
CA PRO A 259 18.04 -18.05 -4.92
C PRO A 259 17.86 -17.54 -6.36
N GLY A 260 18.08 -16.25 -6.58
CA GLY A 260 17.93 -15.68 -7.91
C GLY A 260 17.96 -14.16 -7.94
N ASP A 261 18.18 -13.64 -9.15
CA ASP A 261 18.20 -12.21 -9.45
C ASP A 261 16.80 -11.64 -9.72
N ILE A 262 15.75 -12.30 -9.18
CA ILE A 262 14.34 -11.91 -9.34
C ILE A 262 13.62 -11.88 -7.99
N LEU A 263 12.90 -10.79 -7.71
CA LEU A 263 11.97 -10.65 -6.60
C LEU A 263 10.54 -10.53 -7.12
N ASN A 264 9.73 -11.55 -6.81
CA ASN A 264 8.32 -11.53 -7.16
C ASN A 264 7.53 -10.56 -6.29
N ALA A 265 6.45 -10.04 -6.86
CA ALA A 265 5.49 -9.21 -6.18
C ALA A 265 4.06 -9.48 -6.65
N SER A 266 3.12 -9.43 -5.73
CA SER A 266 1.71 -9.63 -6.05
C SER A 266 0.80 -8.93 -5.05
N CYS A 267 -0.39 -8.53 -5.52
CA CYS A 267 -1.47 -8.12 -4.64
C CYS A 267 -2.26 -9.35 -4.15
N PHE A 268 -3.04 -9.19 -3.07
CA PHE A 268 -3.74 -10.32 -2.46
C PHE A 268 -4.80 -10.93 -3.40
N CYS A 269 -5.49 -10.10 -4.17
CA CYS A 269 -6.46 -10.59 -5.16
C CYS A 269 -5.81 -11.12 -6.44
N GLY A 270 -4.48 -11.20 -6.55
CA GLY A 270 -3.79 -11.80 -7.69
C GLY A 270 -3.99 -11.14 -9.05
N THR A 271 -4.70 -10.01 -9.15
CA THR A 271 -4.90 -9.25 -10.39
C THR A 271 -3.59 -8.61 -10.84
N VAL A 272 -2.88 -7.99 -9.90
CA VAL A 272 -1.54 -7.45 -10.12
C VAL A 272 -0.50 -8.49 -9.69
N LYS A 273 0.36 -8.87 -10.63
CA LYS A 273 1.57 -9.66 -10.43
C LYS A 273 2.68 -9.06 -11.27
N PHE A 274 3.86 -8.95 -10.69
CA PHE A 274 5.04 -8.49 -11.38
C PHE A 274 6.27 -9.06 -10.70
N HIS A 275 7.43 -8.87 -11.30
CA HIS A 275 8.69 -9.11 -10.63
C HIS A 275 9.65 -7.96 -10.87
N VAL A 276 10.64 -7.85 -9.99
CA VAL A 276 11.75 -6.90 -10.13
C VAL A 276 13.08 -7.63 -10.19
N THR A 277 14.04 -7.10 -10.96
CA THR A 277 15.38 -7.66 -11.07
C THR A 277 16.40 -6.87 -10.24
N ARG A 278 17.52 -7.51 -9.90
CA ARG A 278 18.65 -6.83 -9.25
C ARG A 278 19.16 -5.62 -10.05
N PRO A 279 19.81 -4.63 -9.41
CA PRO A 279 20.48 -3.56 -10.13
C PRO A 279 21.40 -4.10 -11.21
N ASN A 280 21.30 -3.55 -12.42
CA ASN A 280 22.13 -3.89 -13.57
C ASN A 280 22.56 -2.60 -14.31
N HIS A 281 23.15 -2.74 -15.49
CA HIS A 281 23.58 -1.58 -16.28
C HIS A 281 22.42 -0.60 -16.56
N GLU A 282 21.27 -1.11 -16.99
CA GLU A 282 20.07 -0.31 -17.29
C GLU A 282 19.58 0.47 -16.06
N SER A 283 19.76 -0.09 -14.85
CA SER A 283 19.41 0.58 -13.60
C SER A 283 20.15 1.89 -13.36
N THR A 284 21.30 2.09 -14.02
CA THR A 284 22.14 3.29 -13.90
C THR A 284 21.76 4.40 -14.88
N LEU A 285 20.95 4.10 -15.89
CA LEU A 285 20.58 5.06 -16.94
C LEU A 285 19.61 6.16 -16.50
N PRO A 286 18.59 5.89 -15.64
CA PRO A 286 17.67 6.93 -15.19
C PRO A 286 18.39 8.09 -14.51
N LYS A 287 17.75 9.26 -14.53
CA LYS A 287 18.17 10.44 -13.77
C LYS A 287 17.06 10.83 -12.82
N SER A 288 17.44 11.38 -11.67
CA SER A 288 16.49 11.88 -10.69
C SER A 288 17.13 12.98 -9.84
N GLN A 289 16.35 14.00 -9.53
CA GLN A 289 16.58 14.90 -8.41
C GLN A 289 16.64 14.12 -7.08
N TYR A 290 17.12 14.76 -6.01
CA TYR A 290 17.06 14.14 -4.67
C TYR A 290 15.62 14.16 -4.14
N PRO A 291 15.15 13.07 -3.50
CA PRO A 291 13.82 13.00 -2.93
C PRO A 291 13.76 13.71 -1.57
N ASP A 292 12.54 14.05 -1.11
CA ASP A 292 12.29 14.60 0.25
C ASP A 292 12.90 13.71 1.36
N LEU A 293 12.96 12.40 1.10
CA LEU A 293 13.56 11.41 1.97
C LEU A 293 15.01 11.75 2.33
N MET A 294 15.78 12.32 1.40
CA MET A 294 17.19 12.65 1.60
C MET A 294 17.42 14.13 1.90
N ILE A 295 16.65 15.01 1.26
CA ILE A 295 16.76 16.46 1.45
C ILE A 295 15.32 17.00 1.57
N PRO A 296 14.90 17.53 2.72
CA PRO A 296 13.53 17.97 2.92
C PRO A 296 13.12 19.10 1.98
N TYR A 297 11.94 19.00 1.37
CA TYR A 297 11.45 19.98 0.39
C TYR A 297 11.13 21.34 1.02
N TYR A 298 10.84 21.40 2.33
CA TYR A 298 10.61 22.67 3.00
C TYR A 298 11.90 23.47 3.27
N GLU A 299 13.08 22.84 3.18
CA GLU A 299 14.37 23.52 3.39
C GLU A 299 14.85 24.28 2.15
N ARG A 300 14.32 23.94 0.96
CA ARG A 300 14.70 24.57 -0.32
C ARG A 300 13.47 24.76 -1.20
N SER A 301 13.20 26.00 -1.64
CA SER A 301 12.02 26.35 -2.45
C SER A 301 12.06 25.82 -3.88
N ASP A 302 13.25 25.46 -4.37
CA ASP A 302 13.51 25.10 -5.76
C ASP A 302 13.94 23.63 -5.84
N GLU A 303 13.73 23.00 -7.01
CA GLU A 303 14.13 21.62 -7.34
C GLU A 303 15.45 21.23 -6.66
N ILE A 304 15.45 20.13 -5.90
CA ILE A 304 16.64 19.72 -5.15
C ILE A 304 17.61 19.06 -6.12
N PRO A 305 18.61 19.80 -6.62
CA PRO A 305 19.33 19.37 -7.79
C PRO A 305 20.22 18.18 -7.44
N ASN A 306 20.35 17.25 -8.38
CA ASN A 306 21.33 16.17 -8.33
C ASN A 306 22.40 16.41 -9.42
N PRO A 307 23.27 17.44 -9.24
CA PRO A 307 24.15 17.92 -10.31
C PRO A 307 25.18 16.88 -10.77
N HIS A 308 25.49 15.90 -9.91
CA HIS A 308 26.44 14.83 -10.20
C HIS A 308 25.77 13.53 -10.64
N ASP A 309 24.45 13.56 -10.91
CA ASP A 309 23.67 12.40 -11.34
C ASP A 309 23.89 11.15 -10.46
N LYS A 310 23.94 11.38 -9.14
CA LYS A 310 24.14 10.30 -8.17
C LYS A 310 22.95 9.34 -8.27
N LYS A 311 23.24 8.06 -8.53
CA LYS A 311 22.26 6.96 -8.58
C LYS A 311 21.87 6.53 -7.17
N TRP A 312 21.28 7.45 -6.41
CA TRP A 312 21.01 7.30 -4.98
C TRP A 312 20.06 6.14 -4.65
N TRP A 313 19.33 5.63 -5.64
CA TRP A 313 18.48 4.46 -5.55
C TRP A 313 19.25 3.13 -5.64
N ILE A 314 20.50 3.10 -6.08
CA ILE A 314 21.34 1.88 -6.13
C ILE A 314 22.24 1.85 -4.89
N ARG A 315 22.19 0.75 -4.15
CA ARG A 315 22.95 0.50 -2.92
C ARG A 315 23.63 -0.86 -3.05
N GLU A 316 24.79 -0.86 -3.69
CA GLU A 316 25.47 -2.08 -4.14
C GLU A 316 24.54 -2.91 -5.04
N ASN A 317 24.18 -4.12 -4.63
CA ASN A 317 23.26 -5.00 -5.35
C ASN A 317 21.80 -4.88 -4.85
N ARG A 318 21.45 -3.79 -4.16
CA ARG A 318 20.11 -3.51 -3.59
C ARG A 318 19.55 -2.19 -4.11
N TYR A 319 18.25 -1.99 -3.95
CA TYR A 319 17.61 -0.69 -4.17
C TYR A 319 17.41 0.07 -2.87
N LEU A 320 17.40 1.39 -2.91
CA LEU A 320 17.00 2.19 -1.77
C LEU A 320 15.50 1.99 -1.51
N ALA A 321 15.13 1.91 -0.24
CA ALA A 321 13.76 1.99 0.24
C ALA A 321 13.61 3.07 1.30
N GLY A 322 12.40 3.61 1.45
CA GLY A 322 12.10 4.64 2.42
C GLY A 322 10.64 4.69 2.80
N THR A 323 10.31 5.58 3.74
CA THR A 323 8.94 5.78 4.20
C THR A 323 8.48 7.21 3.92
N CYS A 324 7.19 7.35 3.61
CA CYS A 324 6.54 8.62 3.33
C CYS A 324 5.27 8.77 4.15
N ALA A 325 5.13 9.94 4.76
CA ALA A 325 4.03 10.32 5.64
C ALA A 325 3.16 11.44 5.06
N CYS A 326 3.34 11.83 3.79
CA CYS A 326 2.63 12.98 3.24
C CYS A 326 1.10 12.77 3.19
N THR A 327 0.35 13.88 3.20
CA THR A 327 -1.12 13.86 3.09
C THR A 327 -1.61 13.15 1.83
N SER A 328 -0.87 13.26 0.72
CA SER A 328 -1.26 12.60 -0.52
C SER A 328 -1.17 11.08 -0.41
N CYS A 329 -0.07 10.54 0.11
CA CYS A 329 0.12 9.10 0.26
C CYS A 329 -0.93 8.49 1.18
N ARG A 330 -1.17 9.09 2.36
CA ARG A 330 -2.15 8.54 3.32
C ARG A 330 -3.58 8.55 2.80
N ARG A 331 -3.96 9.55 2.00
CA ARG A 331 -5.30 9.67 1.42
C ARG A 331 -5.44 8.89 0.10
N CYS A 332 -4.35 8.41 -0.48
CA CYS A 332 -4.37 7.51 -1.64
C CYS A 332 -4.33 6.03 -1.23
N SER A 333 -3.60 5.66 -0.17
CA SER A 333 -3.57 4.27 0.32
C SER A 333 -4.67 3.99 1.34
N GLY A 334 -5.02 4.98 2.15
CA GLY A 334 -5.87 4.82 3.35
C GLY A 334 -5.07 4.66 4.65
N PHE A 335 -3.74 4.64 4.59
CA PHE A 335 -2.87 4.32 5.73
C PHE A 335 -1.73 5.30 5.90
N ASP A 336 -1.28 5.48 7.14
CA ASP A 336 -0.47 6.65 7.49
C ASP A 336 0.98 6.65 6.98
N ILE A 337 1.56 5.47 6.78
CA ILE A 337 2.96 5.30 6.40
C ILE A 337 3.00 4.45 5.14
N GLN A 338 3.42 5.07 4.04
CA GLN A 338 3.69 4.36 2.80
C GLN A 338 5.17 4.03 2.71
N SER A 339 5.49 2.76 2.47
CA SER A 339 6.86 2.30 2.20
C SER A 339 7.06 2.15 0.69
N TRP A 340 8.11 2.79 0.17
CA TRP A 340 8.47 2.76 -1.25
C TRP A 340 9.86 2.18 -1.43
N ALA A 341 10.03 1.34 -2.47
CA ALA A 341 11.32 1.00 -3.05
C ALA A 341 11.50 1.79 -4.34
N PHE A 342 12.67 2.39 -4.55
CA PHE A 342 12.96 3.20 -5.73
C PHE A 342 13.63 2.33 -6.80
N ILE A 343 12.85 1.91 -7.80
CA ILE A 343 13.28 0.89 -8.78
C ILE A 343 13.17 1.45 -10.19
N PRO A 344 14.24 1.39 -11.00
CA PRO A 344 14.19 1.77 -12.41
C PRO A 344 13.12 1.00 -13.18
N ARG A 345 12.42 1.68 -14.08
CA ARG A 345 11.36 1.11 -14.92
C ARG A 345 11.84 -0.12 -15.70
N ALA A 346 13.07 -0.09 -16.20
CA ALA A 346 13.72 -1.20 -16.92
C ALA A 346 13.91 -2.48 -16.08
N ASN A 347 13.78 -2.39 -14.76
CA ASN A 347 13.92 -3.52 -13.83
C ASN A 347 12.57 -4.05 -13.34
N ILE A 348 11.44 -3.59 -13.90
CA ILE A 348 10.09 -4.01 -13.49
C ILE A 348 9.39 -4.70 -14.66
N PHE A 349 8.92 -5.93 -14.41
CA PHE A 349 8.28 -6.76 -15.42
C PHE A 349 6.91 -7.23 -14.93
N MET A 350 5.86 -6.77 -15.59
CA MET A 350 4.47 -7.14 -15.32
C MET A 350 4.17 -8.54 -15.85
N HIS A 351 3.38 -9.32 -15.11
CA HIS A 351 2.99 -10.66 -15.55
C HIS A 351 1.60 -10.60 -16.19
N ASP A 352 1.49 -11.01 -17.44
CA ASP A 352 0.24 -11.25 -18.13
C ASP A 352 0.15 -12.71 -18.57
N SER A 353 -0.63 -13.50 -17.82
CA SER A 353 -0.71 -14.95 -18.03
C SER A 353 0.69 -15.59 -17.97
N ASP A 354 1.18 -16.19 -19.05
CA ASP A 354 2.53 -16.78 -19.12
C ASP A 354 3.60 -15.84 -19.69
N LYS A 355 3.26 -14.56 -19.95
CA LYS A 355 4.17 -13.55 -20.51
C LYS A 355 4.66 -12.58 -19.44
N HIS A 356 5.93 -12.20 -19.55
CA HIS A 356 6.51 -11.10 -18.79
C HIS A 356 6.70 -9.90 -19.70
N LEU A 357 6.01 -8.80 -19.39
CA LEU A 357 6.02 -7.56 -20.16
C LEU A 357 6.87 -6.54 -19.41
N GLY A 358 7.77 -5.85 -20.10
CA GLY A 358 8.42 -4.66 -19.51
C GLY A 358 7.36 -3.65 -19.06
N LEU A 359 7.64 -2.90 -18.00
CA LEU A 359 6.69 -1.92 -17.49
C LEU A 359 6.48 -0.81 -18.52
N ASP A 360 5.31 -0.78 -19.15
CA ASP A 360 4.89 0.31 -20.03
C ASP A 360 3.44 0.69 -19.80
N PHE A 361 3.23 1.70 -18.94
CA PHE A 361 1.90 2.13 -18.51
C PHE A 361 0.92 2.42 -19.66
N SER A 362 1.41 2.81 -20.84
CA SER A 362 0.56 3.11 -21.99
C SER A 362 0.09 1.87 -22.74
N ASN A 363 0.82 0.76 -22.64
CA ASN A 363 0.65 -0.44 -23.45
C ASN A 363 0.38 -1.71 -22.62
N LEU A 364 0.21 -1.58 -21.30
CA LEU A 364 -0.19 -2.71 -20.45
C LEU A 364 -1.62 -3.18 -20.79
N PRO A 365 -1.89 -4.50 -20.69
CA PRO A 365 -3.23 -5.04 -20.83
C PRO A 365 -4.25 -4.36 -19.91
N GLY A 366 -5.42 -4.03 -20.46
CA GLY A 366 -6.49 -3.39 -19.72
C GLY A 366 -6.94 -4.20 -18.50
N GLY A 367 -7.17 -3.51 -17.38
CA GLY A 367 -7.62 -4.11 -16.12
C GLY A 367 -6.50 -4.66 -15.23
N MET A 368 -5.23 -4.60 -15.67
CA MET A 368 -4.09 -4.97 -14.83
C MET A 368 -3.85 -3.92 -13.73
N LEU A 369 -3.80 -2.65 -14.11
CA LEU A 369 -3.63 -1.51 -13.21
C LEU A 369 -4.76 -0.51 -13.45
N ARG A 370 -5.03 0.31 -12.43
CA ARG A 370 -5.84 1.54 -12.57
C ARG A 370 -4.98 2.73 -12.18
N SER A 371 -4.94 3.71 -13.08
CA SER A 371 -4.14 4.93 -12.92
C SER A 371 -4.98 6.07 -12.34
N TYR A 372 -4.39 6.85 -11.44
CA TYR A 372 -4.97 8.05 -10.86
C TYR A 372 -3.94 9.19 -10.84
N ASN A 373 -4.26 10.30 -11.51
CA ASN A 373 -3.45 11.51 -11.46
C ASN A 373 -3.70 12.23 -10.13
N SER A 374 -2.81 12.06 -9.15
CA SER A 374 -2.97 12.70 -7.83
C SER A 374 -2.61 14.18 -7.83
N SER A 375 -1.78 14.63 -8.76
CA SER A 375 -1.50 16.04 -9.02
C SER A 375 -0.97 16.18 -10.45
N PRO A 376 -0.83 17.40 -11.01
CA PRO A 376 -0.19 17.58 -12.30
C PRO A 376 1.18 16.88 -12.35
N GLY A 377 1.41 16.10 -13.40
CA GLY A 377 2.65 15.35 -13.59
C GLY A 377 2.87 14.15 -12.66
N VAL A 378 1.93 13.82 -11.77
CA VAL A 378 2.08 12.71 -10.79
C VAL A 378 0.96 11.71 -10.92
N THR A 379 1.32 10.44 -11.13
CA THR A 379 0.39 9.34 -11.35
C THR A 379 0.62 8.24 -10.33
N ARG A 380 -0.49 7.65 -9.88
CA ARG A 380 -0.51 6.50 -8.96
C ARG A 380 -1.21 5.34 -9.61
N GLU A 381 -0.58 4.18 -9.57
CA GLU A 381 -1.15 2.92 -10.04
C GLU A 381 -1.61 2.09 -8.86
N PHE A 382 -2.82 1.56 -8.92
CA PHE A 382 -3.36 0.65 -7.93
C PHE A 382 -4.06 -0.54 -8.56
N CYS A 383 -4.20 -1.60 -7.78
CA CYS A 383 -4.90 -2.79 -8.20
C CYS A 383 -6.42 -2.51 -8.28
N PRO A 384 -7.08 -2.68 -9.44
CA PRO A 384 -8.52 -2.46 -9.55
C PRO A 384 -9.37 -3.50 -8.79
N GLY A 385 -8.79 -4.67 -8.47
CA GLY A 385 -9.46 -5.74 -7.71
C GLY A 385 -9.55 -5.50 -6.20
N CYS A 386 -8.45 -5.15 -5.53
CA CYS A 386 -8.42 -5.01 -4.07
C CYS A 386 -8.04 -3.63 -3.54
N GLY A 387 -7.70 -2.66 -4.40
CA GLY A 387 -7.28 -1.31 -3.98
C GLY A 387 -5.81 -1.17 -3.62
N ALA A 388 -5.01 -2.25 -3.67
CA ALA A 388 -3.60 -2.21 -3.32
C ALA A 388 -2.84 -1.14 -4.10
N THR A 389 -2.15 -0.23 -3.41
CA THR A 389 -1.22 0.71 -4.04
C THR A 389 -0.08 -0.07 -4.67
N VAL A 390 0.22 0.14 -5.94
CA VAL A 390 1.28 -0.60 -6.66
C VAL A 390 2.47 0.30 -6.96
N PHE A 391 2.24 1.37 -7.74
CA PHE A 391 3.30 2.25 -8.21
C PHE A 391 2.97 3.73 -7.97
N TRP A 392 4.00 4.53 -7.79
CA TRP A 392 3.96 5.98 -7.95
C TRP A 392 5.03 6.38 -8.97
N HIS A 393 4.68 7.30 -9.86
CA HIS A 393 5.61 7.86 -10.85
C HIS A 393 5.24 9.30 -11.17
N ASN A 394 6.21 10.04 -11.71
CA ASN A 394 5.98 11.41 -12.15
C ASN A 394 6.74 11.73 -13.44
N THR A 395 6.44 12.89 -14.01
CA THR A 395 7.05 13.38 -15.24
C THR A 395 8.50 13.86 -15.06
N ASP A 396 8.92 14.17 -13.84
CA ASP A 396 10.27 14.69 -13.56
C ASP A 396 11.33 13.56 -13.55
N ARG A 397 10.92 12.34 -13.18
CA ARG A 397 11.77 11.13 -13.17
C ARG A 397 11.00 9.90 -13.67
N PRO A 398 10.54 9.89 -14.94
CA PRO A 398 9.61 8.89 -15.46
C PRO A 398 10.18 7.46 -15.46
N GLU A 399 11.52 7.33 -15.48
CA GLU A 399 12.21 6.05 -15.52
C GLU A 399 12.59 5.52 -14.13
N LEU A 400 12.29 6.24 -13.05
CA LEU A 400 12.49 5.79 -11.67
C LEU A 400 11.14 5.69 -10.95
N ILE A 401 10.71 4.47 -10.68
CA ILE A 401 9.37 4.15 -10.17
C ILE A 401 9.44 3.87 -8.67
N ASP A 402 8.48 4.41 -7.92
CA ASP A 402 8.29 4.09 -6.51
C ASP A 402 7.36 2.88 -6.41
N VAL A 403 7.87 1.76 -5.92
CA VAL A 403 7.15 0.48 -5.84
C VAL A 403 6.73 0.18 -4.41
N SER A 404 5.47 -0.17 -4.20
CA SER A 404 4.92 -0.50 -2.87
C SER A 404 5.56 -1.76 -2.29
N VAL A 405 6.31 -1.60 -1.20
CA VAL A 405 7.07 -2.71 -0.57
C VAL A 405 6.16 -3.81 -0.01
N GLY A 406 4.91 -3.48 0.36
CA GLY A 406 3.93 -4.46 0.85
C GLY A 406 3.61 -5.57 -0.15
N LEU A 407 3.91 -5.37 -1.43
CA LEU A 407 3.64 -6.34 -2.49
C LEU A 407 4.74 -7.37 -2.70
N PHE A 408 5.95 -7.18 -2.17
CA PHE A 408 7.08 -8.10 -2.41
C PHE A 408 6.93 -9.44 -1.67
N ASP A 409 7.31 -10.50 -2.37
CA ASP A 409 7.41 -11.89 -1.89
C ASP A 409 8.86 -12.22 -1.50
N ALA A 410 9.40 -11.48 -0.52
CA ALA A 410 10.75 -11.66 0.01
C ALA A 410 10.74 -12.48 1.31
N GLY A 411 11.92 -12.95 1.75
CA GLY A 411 12.07 -13.72 3.01
C GLY A 411 11.63 -12.98 4.28
N GLY A 412 11.50 -11.65 4.21
CA GLY A 412 10.93 -10.80 5.26
C GLY A 412 10.07 -9.68 4.67
N ALA A 413 9.17 -9.11 5.47
CA ALA A 413 8.27 -8.05 5.05
C ALA A 413 8.99 -6.79 4.53
N ARG A 414 10.16 -6.47 5.10
CA ARG A 414 11.01 -5.34 4.71
C ARG A 414 11.93 -5.65 3.52
N ALA A 415 12.00 -6.91 3.08
CA ALA A 415 12.81 -7.35 1.94
C ALA A 415 14.28 -6.87 2.00
N GLU A 416 14.94 -6.96 3.16
CA GLU A 416 16.27 -6.36 3.41
C GLU A 416 17.40 -6.95 2.54
N ASP A 417 17.21 -8.18 2.02
CA ASP A 417 18.10 -8.79 1.03
C ASP A 417 18.09 -8.04 -0.31
N TRP A 418 17.03 -7.28 -0.60
CA TRP A 418 16.77 -6.55 -1.84
C TRP A 418 16.77 -5.04 -1.66
N LEU A 419 16.47 -4.58 -0.44
CA LEU A 419 16.23 -3.20 -0.11
C LEU A 419 17.19 -2.72 0.96
N ASP A 420 17.80 -1.57 0.72
CA ASP A 420 18.57 -0.82 1.70
C ASP A 420 17.72 0.34 2.22
N TRP A 421 17.42 0.34 3.52
CA TRP A 421 16.43 1.26 4.09
C TRP A 421 17.06 2.58 4.52
N TRP A 422 16.53 3.69 3.99
CA TRP A 422 16.84 5.02 4.47
C TRP A 422 16.23 5.24 5.86
N LYS A 423 17.09 5.43 6.85
CA LYS A 423 16.70 5.54 8.27
C LYS A 423 16.81 6.97 8.82
N GLU A 424 17.45 7.89 8.11
CA GLU A 424 17.70 9.23 8.63
C GLU A 424 16.42 10.11 8.69
N ARG A 425 15.41 9.77 7.87
CA ARG A 425 14.18 10.56 7.74
C ARG A 425 12.98 9.74 7.27
N VAL A 426 11.80 10.13 7.74
CA VAL A 426 10.51 9.79 7.11
C VAL A 426 10.10 10.97 6.23
N SER A 427 9.82 10.74 4.95
CA SER A 427 9.49 11.84 4.02
C SER A 427 8.20 12.54 4.46
N PHE A 428 8.22 13.87 4.43
CA PHE A 428 7.10 14.74 4.82
C PHE A 428 6.57 14.52 6.24
N SER A 429 7.42 14.13 7.19
CA SER A 429 7.00 13.93 8.59
C SER A 429 6.47 15.21 9.24
N GLU A 430 6.95 16.39 8.82
CA GLU A 430 6.45 17.67 9.28
C GLU A 430 4.96 17.90 8.93
N ALA A 431 4.46 17.29 7.86
CA ALA A 431 3.04 17.30 7.52
C ALA A 431 2.18 16.53 8.54
N ARG A 432 2.81 15.76 9.45
CA ARG A 432 2.19 15.04 10.57
C ARG A 432 2.42 15.73 11.91
N CYS A 433 3.65 16.18 12.15
CA CYS A 433 4.02 16.79 13.43
C CYS A 433 3.50 18.23 13.59
N GLY A 434 3.16 18.93 12.49
CA GLY A 434 2.67 20.31 12.50
C GLY A 434 1.21 20.51 12.12
N SER A 435 0.53 19.51 11.55
CA SER A 435 -0.87 19.67 11.10
C SER A 435 -1.83 19.54 12.27
N ARG A 436 -2.36 20.68 12.74
CA ARG A 436 -3.51 20.74 13.64
C ARG A 436 -4.71 20.07 12.95
N GLY A 437 -4.88 18.77 13.12
CA GLY A 437 -6.07 18.10 12.57
C GLY A 437 -5.91 16.65 12.11
N LEU A 438 -4.96 15.87 12.63
CA LEU A 438 -4.98 14.41 12.43
C LEU A 438 -5.58 13.71 13.64
N VAL A 439 -6.18 12.55 13.41
CA VAL A 439 -6.79 11.74 14.47
C VAL A 439 -5.73 11.17 15.42
N TRP A 440 -4.53 10.88 14.92
CA TRP A 440 -3.40 10.30 15.66
C TRP A 440 -2.06 10.55 14.95
N ASP A 441 -0.96 10.16 15.59
CA ASP A 441 0.41 10.32 15.09
C ASP A 441 1.22 9.02 15.23
N PRO A 442 1.23 8.16 14.19
CA PRO A 442 2.10 7.00 14.13
C PRO A 442 3.48 7.32 13.55
N VAL A 443 3.75 8.57 13.14
CA VAL A 443 4.98 8.94 12.44
C VAL A 443 6.08 9.33 13.41
N THR A 444 5.78 10.03 14.51
CA THR A 444 6.77 10.28 15.56
C THR A 444 7.37 8.98 16.12
N PRO A 445 6.59 7.93 16.49
CA PRO A 445 7.14 6.64 16.91
C PRO A 445 8.08 6.01 15.88
N LEU A 446 7.74 6.11 14.58
CA LEU A 446 8.55 5.60 13.48
C LEU A 446 9.86 6.36 13.35
N GLU A 447 9.83 7.70 13.34
CA GLU A 447 11.02 8.53 13.25
C GLU A 447 11.97 8.30 14.42
N THR A 448 11.44 8.19 15.65
CA THR A 448 12.23 7.88 16.83
C THR A 448 12.93 6.52 16.69
N GLY A 449 12.20 5.46 16.33
CA GLY A 449 12.81 4.13 16.23
C GLY A 449 13.74 3.95 15.03
N LEU A 450 13.57 4.72 13.95
CA LEU A 450 14.53 4.77 12.84
C LEU A 450 15.86 5.41 13.31
N LYS A 451 15.82 6.55 14.01
CA LYS A 451 17.02 7.21 14.56
C LYS A 451 17.78 6.33 15.55
N GLU A 452 17.07 5.72 16.50
CA GLU A 452 17.67 4.77 17.46
C GLU A 452 18.36 3.57 16.77
N SER A 453 17.90 3.20 15.57
CA SER A 453 18.49 2.08 14.83
C SER A 453 19.80 2.42 14.11
N ILE A 454 20.09 3.71 13.91
CA ILE A 454 21.36 4.20 13.37
C ILE A 454 22.40 4.20 14.50
N GLU A 455 22.05 4.79 15.65
CA GLU A 455 22.94 4.92 16.82
C GLU A 455 23.47 3.56 17.30
N LYS A 456 22.63 2.53 17.29
CA LYS A 456 23.02 1.16 17.70
C LYS A 456 24.02 0.49 16.77
N VAL A 457 24.06 0.85 15.48
CA VAL A 457 25.07 0.35 14.55
C VAL A 457 26.42 0.99 14.88
N GLU A 458 26.43 2.29 15.16
CA GLU A 458 27.65 3.03 15.51
C GLU A 458 28.26 2.62 16.87
N GLU A 459 27.45 2.13 17.81
CA GLU A 459 27.92 1.59 19.09
C GLU A 459 28.41 0.13 19.00
N GLY A 460 27.92 -0.64 18.03
CA GLY A 460 28.33 -2.05 17.82
C GLY A 460 29.62 -2.22 17.02
N ASP A 461 30.03 -1.19 16.27
CA ASP A 461 31.28 -1.13 15.50
C ASP A 461 32.44 -0.44 16.27
N LYS A 462 32.25 -0.11 17.55
CA LYS A 462 33.28 0.37 18.48
C LYS A 462 33.65 -0.72 19.48
#